data_AF-A0A813YNI4-F1
#
_entry.id   AF-A0A813YNI4-F1
#
_cell.length_a   1.000
_cell.length_b   1.000
_cell.length_c   1.000
_cell.angle_alpha   90.00
_cell.angle_beta   90.00
_cell.angle_gamma   90.00
#
_symmetry.space_group_name_H-M   'P 1'
#
loop_
_entity.id
_entity.type
_entity.pdbx_description
1 polymer ?
#
loop_
_entity_poly.entity_id
_entity_poly.type
_entity_poly.pdbx_seq_one_letter_code
_entity_poly.pdbx_strand_id
1 'polypeptide(L)'
;MEVLLKEPSEHSHVPDPDRLHLIRLKNEIKSRGASSDEGASTILFDVLRTIPLTITTDLPTNDALLQTIRFERPAMQLDHNGRLSLILR
;
A
#
# COMPACT_ATOMS: atom_id res chain seq x y z
N MET A 1 -6.01 11.82 -42.12
CA MET A 1 -6.90 12.00 -40.96
C MET A 1 -6.02 12.47 -39.82
N GLU A 2 -6.08 13.75 -39.48
CA GLU A 2 -5.29 14.31 -38.37
C GLU A 2 -5.96 13.97 -37.04
N VAL A 3 -5.24 13.27 -36.17
CA VAL A 3 -5.67 13.04 -34.79
C VAL A 3 -5.45 14.35 -34.05
N LEU A 4 -6.51 15.12 -33.84
CA LEU A 4 -6.48 16.28 -32.96
C LEU A 4 -6.29 15.80 -31.51
N LEU A 5 -5.03 15.69 -31.10
CA LEU A 5 -4.68 15.46 -29.70
C LEU A 5 -5.03 16.73 -28.92
N LYS A 6 -6.04 16.64 -28.07
CA LYS A 6 -6.44 17.72 -27.17
C LYS A 6 -5.29 18.02 -26.21
N GLU A 7 -4.94 19.29 -26.06
CA GLU A 7 -3.91 19.71 -25.11
C GLU A 7 -4.28 19.29 -23.66
N PRO A 8 -3.28 18.96 -22.82
CA PRO A 8 -3.52 18.65 -21.42
C PRO A 8 -4.25 19.79 -20.72
N SER A 9 -5.35 19.50 -20.02
CA SER A 9 -6.04 20.51 -19.22
C SER A 9 -5.32 20.75 -17.90
N GLU A 10 -5.25 22.01 -17.47
CA GLU A 10 -4.75 22.36 -16.15
C GLU A 10 -5.65 21.80 -15.03
N HIS A 11 -5.05 21.47 -13.89
CA HIS A 11 -5.80 21.05 -12.71
C HIS A 11 -6.50 22.27 -12.07
N SER A 12 -7.78 22.10 -11.70
CA SER A 12 -8.57 23.18 -11.07
C SER A 12 -8.21 23.45 -9.60
N HIS A 13 -7.34 22.64 -9.00
CA HIS A 13 -6.88 22.79 -7.62
C HIS A 13 -5.51 22.14 -7.44
N VAL A 14 -4.79 22.57 -6.40
CA VAL A 14 -3.55 21.94 -5.97
C VAL A 14 -3.83 20.59 -5.30
N PRO A 15 -2.90 19.63 -5.37
CA PRO A 15 -3.02 18.37 -4.65
C PRO A 15 -3.11 18.60 -3.14
N ASP A 16 -3.97 17.82 -2.49
CA ASP A 16 -4.04 17.78 -1.03
C ASP A 16 -2.81 17.01 -0.47
N PRO A 17 -1.93 17.69 0.28
CA PRO A 17 -0.71 17.08 0.80
C PRO A 17 -1.00 15.94 1.77
N ASP A 18 -2.05 16.06 2.59
CA ASP A 18 -2.39 15.06 3.60
C ASP A 18 -2.87 13.77 2.93
N ARG A 19 -3.73 13.92 1.91
CA ARG A 19 -4.16 12.79 1.08
C ARG A 19 -3.01 12.12 0.34
N LEU A 20 -2.04 12.89 -0.15
CA LEU A 20 -0.83 12.34 -0.77
C LEU A 20 -0.01 11.50 0.21
N HIS A 21 0.11 11.93 1.47
CA HIS A 21 0.82 11.18 2.50
C HIS A 21 0.11 9.87 2.82
N LEU A 22 -1.22 9.87 2.98
CA LEU A 22 -2.00 8.64 3.20
C LEU A 22 -1.85 7.64 2.04
N ILE A 23 -1.85 8.12 0.80
CA ILE A 23 -1.66 7.26 -0.39
C ILE A 23 -0.27 6.63 -0.38
N ARG A 24 0.77 7.42 -0.12
CA ARG A 24 2.15 6.91 0.00
C ARG A 24 2.26 5.84 1.08
N LEU A 25 1.66 6.11 2.24
CA LEU A 25 1.66 5.19 3.37
C LEU A 25 1.02 3.84 3.02
N LYS A 26 -0.16 3.89 2.42
CA LYS A 26 -0.88 2.69 1.98
C LYS A 26 -0.06 1.89 0.98
N ASN A 27 0.58 2.57 0.02
CA ASN A 27 1.43 1.91 -0.97
C ASN A 27 2.66 1.28 -0.34
N GLU A 28 3.26 1.92 0.66
CA GLU A 28 4.40 1.37 1.38
C GLU A 28 4.02 0.12 2.18
N ILE A 29 2.89 0.15 2.91
CA ILE A 29 2.37 -1.03 3.63
C ILE A 29 2.11 -2.19 2.66
N LYS A 30 1.50 -1.91 1.50
CA LYS A 30 1.26 -2.93 0.46
C LYS A 30 2.55 -3.48 -0.10
N SER A 31 3.48 -2.61 -0.47
CA SER A 31 4.78 -2.98 -1.03
C SER A 31 5.57 -3.85 -0.06
N ARG A 32 5.67 -3.46 1.21
CA ARG A 32 6.35 -4.24 2.24
C ARG A 32 5.61 -5.54 2.54
N GLY A 33 4.28 -5.52 2.57
CA GLY A 33 3.46 -6.72 2.71
C GLY A 33 3.70 -7.75 1.61
N ALA A 34 3.92 -7.30 0.37
CA ALA A 34 4.16 -8.19 -0.77
C ALA A 34 5.61 -8.68 -0.90
N SER A 35 6.59 -7.91 -0.43
CA SER A 35 8.02 -8.13 -0.73
C SER A 35 8.92 -8.39 0.47
N SER A 36 8.43 -8.17 1.70
CA SER A 36 9.23 -8.30 2.93
C SER A 36 8.69 -9.40 3.85
N ASP A 37 9.62 -10.12 4.48
CA ASP A 37 9.34 -11.11 5.53
C ASP A 37 9.19 -10.48 6.93
N GLU A 38 9.32 -9.15 7.04
CA GLU A 38 9.12 -8.39 8.29
C GLU A 38 7.78 -8.74 8.96
N GLY A 39 7.70 -8.73 10.29
CA GLY A 39 6.42 -8.90 10.99
C GLY A 39 5.45 -7.76 10.68
N ALA A 40 4.13 -8.05 10.61
CA ALA A 40 3.13 -7.03 10.29
C ALA A 40 3.15 -5.86 11.29
N SER A 41 3.38 -6.14 12.58
CA SER A 41 3.55 -5.11 13.61
C SER A 41 4.78 -4.23 13.39
N THR A 42 5.89 -4.81 12.89
CA THR A 42 7.11 -4.06 12.56
C THR A 42 6.86 -3.12 11.39
N ILE A 43 6.25 -3.63 10.31
CA ILE A 43 5.87 -2.82 9.14
C ILE A 43 4.99 -1.65 9.57
N LEU A 44 3.95 -1.91 10.37
CA LEU A 44 3.06 -0.85 10.82
C LEU A 44 3.76 0.14 11.75
N PHE A 45 4.56 -0.31 12.69
CA PHE A 45 5.29 0.60 13.59
C PHE A 45 6.22 1.53 12.81
N ASP A 46 6.99 0.99 11.87
CA ASP A 46 7.95 1.77 11.08
C ASP A 46 7.29 2.76 10.13
N VAL A 47 6.15 2.38 9.57
CA VAL A 47 5.41 3.24 8.66
C VAL A 47 4.65 4.31 9.44
N LEU A 48 3.94 3.95 10.52
CA LEU A 48 3.14 4.87 11.32
C LEU A 48 3.98 5.91 12.08
N ARG A 49 5.23 5.62 12.46
CA ARG A 49 6.09 6.62 13.14
C ARG A 49 6.45 7.83 12.27
N THR A 50 6.29 7.72 10.95
CA THR A 50 6.62 8.80 10.01
C THR A 50 5.43 9.70 9.71
N ILE A 51 4.27 9.41 10.30
CA ILE A 51 3.02 10.10 10.01
C ILE A 51 2.94 11.46 10.70
N PRO A 52 2.59 12.53 9.97
CA PRO A 52 2.28 13.80 10.58
C PRO A 52 0.99 13.70 11.41
N LEU A 53 0.98 14.31 12.59
CA LEU A 53 -0.16 14.26 13.51
C LEU A 53 -1.48 14.73 12.87
N THR A 54 -1.39 15.61 11.87
CA THR A 54 -2.52 16.20 11.13
C THR A 54 -3.40 15.17 10.42
N ILE A 55 -2.86 14.01 10.05
CA ILE A 55 -3.59 12.99 9.26
C ILE A 55 -3.96 11.74 10.06
N THR A 56 -3.65 11.73 11.36
CA THR A 56 -3.90 10.57 12.23
C THR A 56 -5.38 10.19 12.28
N THR A 57 -6.27 11.17 12.17
CA THR A 57 -7.73 10.96 12.18
C THR A 57 -8.25 10.27 10.94
N ASP A 58 -7.54 10.38 9.82
CA ASP A 58 -7.92 9.81 8.53
C ASP A 58 -7.28 8.44 8.29
N LEU A 59 -6.54 7.92 9.28
CA LEU A 59 -5.93 6.60 9.18
C LEU A 59 -6.98 5.49 9.30
N PRO A 60 -6.88 4.45 8.44
CA PRO A 60 -7.60 3.22 8.65
C PRO A 60 -7.27 2.62 10.02
N THR A 61 -8.22 1.89 10.59
CA THR A 61 -8.01 1.18 11.86
C THR A 61 -6.84 0.20 11.74
N ASN A 62 -6.17 -0.05 12.87
CA ASN A 62 -5.04 -0.97 12.92
C ASN A 62 -5.40 -2.37 12.35
N ASP A 63 -6.61 -2.86 12.64
CA ASP A 63 -7.12 -4.12 12.07
C ASP A 63 -7.20 -4.09 10.54
N ALA A 64 -7.68 -2.98 9.95
CA ALA A 64 -7.76 -2.83 8.50
C ALA A 64 -6.35 -2.81 7.86
N LEU A 65 -5.38 -2.20 8.53
CA LEU A 65 -3.99 -2.17 8.09
C LEU A 65 -3.34 -3.56 8.18
N LEU A 66 -3.56 -4.29 9.28
CA LEU A 66 -3.09 -5.67 9.44
C LEU A 66 -3.69 -6.60 8.39
N GLN A 67 -4.99 -6.45 8.11
CA GLN A 67 -5.67 -7.20 7.08
C GLN A 67 -5.09 -6.91 5.69
N THR A 68 -4.74 -5.66 5.40
CA THR A 68 -4.06 -5.28 4.16
C THR A 68 -2.73 -6.02 4.03
N ILE A 69 -1.88 -6.02 5.06
CA ILE A 69 -0.60 -6.75 5.02
C ILE A 69 -0.82 -8.24 4.76
N ARG A 70 -1.82 -8.85 5.41
CA ARG A 70 -2.14 -10.27 5.21
C ARG A 70 -2.59 -10.58 3.78
N PHE A 71 -3.33 -9.69 3.15
CA PHE A 71 -3.79 -9.89 1.77
C PHE A 71 -2.67 -9.75 0.74
N GLU A 72 -1.73 -8.83 0.99
CA GLU A 72 -0.63 -8.57 0.06
C GLU A 72 0.49 -9.61 0.20
N ARG A 73 0.57 -10.31 1.34
CA ARG A 73 1.52 -11.40 1.51
C ARG A 73 1.21 -12.55 0.56
N PRO A 74 2.23 -13.07 -0.16
CA PRO A 74 2.07 -14.27 -0.94
C PRO A 74 1.67 -15.43 -0.02
N ALA A 75 0.59 -16.11 -0.37
CA ALA A 75 0.18 -17.31 0.35
C ALA A 75 1.19 -18.41 0.07
N MET A 76 1.73 -19.03 1.13
CA MET A 76 2.44 -20.30 1.00
C MET A 76 1.39 -21.39 0.73
N GLN A 77 1.43 -21.99 -0.46
CA GLN A 77 0.69 -23.23 -0.74
C GLN A 77 1.66 -24.40 -0.78
N LEU A 78 1.19 -25.56 -0.29
CA LEU A 78 1.87 -26.83 -0.50
C LEU A 78 1.74 -27.19 -1.98
N ASP A 79 2.87 -27.46 -2.63
CA ASP A 79 2.91 -28.01 -3.98
C ASP A 79 2.42 -29.48 -3.98
N HIS A 80 2.35 -30.08 -5.17
CA HIS A 80 1.97 -31.47 -5.38
C HIS A 80 2.91 -32.49 -4.71
N ASN A 81 4.08 -32.05 -4.23
CA ASN A 81 5.08 -32.84 -3.51
C ASN A 81 5.08 -32.54 -2.00
N GLY A 82 4.12 -31.76 -1.49
CA GLY A 82 4.04 -31.35 -0.10
C GLY A 82 5.12 -30.36 0.34
N ARG A 83 5.75 -29.64 -0.60
CA ARG A 83 6.71 -28.56 -0.32
C ARG A 83 6.01 -27.21 -0.33
N LEU A 84 6.39 -26.33 0.60
CA LEU A 84 5.91 -24.96 0.62
C LEU A 84 6.43 -24.22 -0.61
N SER A 85 5.52 -23.75 -1.45
CA SER A 85 5.78 -22.98 -2.66
C SER A 85 5.15 -21.59 -2.51
N LEU A 86 5.89 -20.57 -2.98
CA LEU A 86 5.44 -19.19 -2.95
C LEU A 86 4.56 -18.93 -4.17
N ILE A 87 3.33 -18.47 -3.96
CA ILE A 87 2.48 -18.01 -5.06
C ILE A 87 2.62 -16.50 -5.18
N LEU A 88 3.25 -16.07 -6.27
CA LEU A 88 3.20 -14.68 -6.72
C LEU A 88 1.84 -14.48 -7.43
N ARG A 89 0.98 -13.62 -6.85
CA ARG A 89 -0.32 -13.26 -7.43
C ARG A 89 -0.20 -12.15 -8.46
#